data_AF-A0A0Q4KTU1-F1
#
_entry.id   AF-A0A0Q4KTU1-F1
#
_cell.length_a   1.000
_cell.length_b   1.000
_cell.length_c   1.000
_cell.angle_alpha   90.00
_cell.angle_beta   90.00
_cell.angle_gamma   90.00
#
_symmetry.space_group_name_H-M   'P 1'
#
loop_
_entity.id
_entity.type
_entity.pdbx_description
1 polymer ?
#
loop_
_entity_poly.entity_id
_entity_poly.type
_entity_poly.pdbx_seq_one_letter_code
_entity_poly.pdbx_strand_id
1 'polypeptide(L)'
;MAKKTQTTQTVSTLSSVIMPPKAATGTPAKTNPNQAQVALAPKVTNLIASVTRSRPGQPTKRNAQIEEELLQRIASGETMVAVCQDDHMPGYSTIQAWCKGDPSLLEAINDAYEWHARVLDDIVDDMLAGGPTSTGDFRRDEARAGHIRWRLGKLNKRFRDKTQVEQTLRVQTPVMPDWFFSNVVDGQLTDGSDPTI
;
A
#
# COMPACT_ATOMS: atom_id res chain seq x y z
N MET A 1 -24.36 48.35 -66.81
CA MET A 1 -25.00 47.02 -66.66
C MET A 1 -25.07 46.71 -65.17
N ALA A 2 -26.08 47.15 -64.43
CA ALA A 2 -27.46 46.66 -64.29
C ALA A 2 -27.59 45.32 -63.52
N LYS A 3 -27.87 45.49 -62.21
CA LYS A 3 -28.68 44.69 -61.24
C LYS A 3 -29.23 43.32 -61.67
N LYS A 4 -29.22 42.36 -60.73
CA LYS A 4 -30.40 41.71 -60.09
C LYS A 4 -29.94 40.56 -59.17
N THR A 5 -30.13 40.68 -57.84
CA THR A 5 -31.19 40.05 -57.03
C THR A 5 -31.34 38.53 -57.23
N GLN A 6 -31.12 37.77 -56.15
CA GLN A 6 -31.76 36.47 -55.95
C GLN A 6 -32.53 36.50 -54.63
N THR A 7 -33.80 36.13 -54.76
CA THR A 7 -34.91 36.20 -53.83
C THR A 7 -35.43 34.76 -53.72
N THR A 8 -35.32 34.21 -52.52
CA THR A 8 -36.44 33.53 -51.81
C THR A 8 -36.90 32.12 -52.25
N GLN A 9 -36.84 31.22 -51.25
CA GLN A 9 -37.80 30.17 -50.85
C GLN A 9 -37.88 28.85 -51.64
N THR A 10 -37.52 27.72 -50.97
CA THR A 10 -38.39 26.62 -50.45
C THR A 10 -39.17 25.88 -51.55
N VAL A 11 -39.17 24.55 -51.64
CA VAL A 11 -39.96 23.64 -50.79
C VAL A 11 -39.36 22.22 -50.76
N SER A 12 -39.34 21.66 -49.55
CA SER A 12 -39.50 20.25 -49.15
C SER A 12 -39.84 19.23 -50.25
N THR A 13 -39.04 18.15 -50.33
CA THR A 13 -39.60 16.81 -50.54
C THR A 13 -38.75 15.76 -49.82
N LEU A 14 -39.47 14.89 -49.12
CA LEU A 14 -39.02 13.88 -48.17
C LEU A 14 -38.15 12.80 -48.82
N SER A 15 -36.91 12.64 -48.36
CA SER A 15 -36.14 11.41 -48.54
C SER A 15 -36.20 10.59 -47.27
N SER A 16 -36.85 9.43 -47.41
CA SER A 16 -36.90 8.32 -46.46
C SER A 16 -35.54 8.05 -45.81
N VAL A 17 -35.41 8.39 -44.53
CA VAL A 17 -34.30 7.95 -43.68
C VAL A 17 -34.64 6.57 -43.16
N ILE A 18 -34.06 5.55 -43.80
CA ILE A 18 -33.96 4.20 -43.24
C ILE A 18 -33.08 4.32 -41.98
N MET A 19 -33.70 4.27 -40.80
CA MET A 19 -33.00 4.13 -39.53
C MET A 19 -32.28 2.77 -39.50
N PRO A 20 -30.97 2.71 -39.17
CA PRO A 20 -30.35 1.45 -38.80
C PRO A 20 -30.94 0.94 -37.47
N PRO A 21 -31.07 -0.38 -37.28
CA PRO A 21 -31.61 -0.93 -36.05
C PRO A 21 -30.72 -0.52 -34.87
N LYS A 22 -31.36 0.05 -33.84
CA LYS A 22 -30.78 0.41 -32.56
C LYS A 22 -29.98 -0.78 -32.02
N ALA A 23 -28.65 -0.67 -32.09
CA ALA A 23 -27.75 -1.63 -31.46
C ALA A 23 -28.19 -1.76 -29.99
N ALA A 24 -28.58 -2.97 -29.60
CA ALA A 24 -28.86 -3.30 -28.23
C ALA A 24 -27.59 -3.01 -27.42
N THR A 25 -27.58 -1.86 -26.74
CA THR A 25 -26.64 -1.59 -25.66
C THR A 25 -26.95 -2.62 -24.57
N GLY A 26 -26.34 -3.79 -24.69
CA GLY A 26 -26.16 -4.69 -23.57
C GLY A 26 -25.41 -3.91 -22.50
N THR A 27 -26.13 -3.49 -21.47
CA THR A 27 -25.55 -3.02 -20.22
C THR A 27 -24.42 -3.98 -19.86
N PRO A 28 -23.14 -3.56 -19.75
CA PRO A 28 -22.10 -4.46 -19.29
C PRO A 28 -22.55 -4.95 -17.92
N ALA A 29 -22.74 -6.27 -17.81
CA ALA A 29 -23.14 -6.91 -16.57
C ALA A 29 -22.22 -6.36 -15.48
N LYS A 30 -22.81 -5.74 -14.45
CA LYS A 30 -22.08 -5.28 -13.27
C LYS A 30 -21.45 -6.53 -12.63
N THR A 31 -20.25 -6.89 -13.06
CA THR A 31 -19.48 -7.96 -12.44
C THR A 31 -19.29 -7.53 -11.00
N ASN A 32 -19.83 -8.33 -10.07
CA ASN A 32 -19.70 -8.03 -8.65
C ASN A 32 -18.20 -7.83 -8.35
N PRO A 33 -17.79 -6.73 -7.67
CA PRO A 33 -16.38 -6.47 -7.39
C PRO A 33 -15.71 -7.66 -6.68
N ASN A 34 -16.49 -8.40 -5.88
CA ASN A 34 -16.05 -9.63 -5.24
C ASN A 34 -15.77 -10.78 -6.22
N GLN A 35 -16.54 -10.92 -7.31
CA GLN A 35 -16.30 -11.98 -8.32
C GLN A 35 -15.07 -11.69 -9.17
N ALA A 36 -14.82 -10.42 -9.50
CA ALA A 36 -13.60 -10.01 -10.20
C ALA A 36 -12.34 -10.22 -9.33
N GLN A 37 -12.43 -9.92 -8.02
CA GLN A 37 -11.34 -10.17 -7.06
C GLN A 37 -11.05 -11.67 -6.90
N VAL A 38 -12.10 -12.50 -6.79
CA VAL A 38 -11.96 -13.97 -6.68
C VAL A 38 -11.30 -14.57 -7.92
N ALA A 39 -11.57 -14.04 -9.12
CA ALA A 39 -10.92 -14.47 -10.35
C ALA A 39 -9.46 -13.98 -10.50
N LEU A 40 -9.09 -12.87 -9.84
CA LEU A 40 -7.71 -12.37 -9.81
C LEU A 40 -6.81 -13.11 -8.82
N ALA A 41 -7.38 -13.61 -7.71
CA ALA A 41 -6.62 -14.32 -6.68
C ALA A 41 -5.67 -15.40 -7.22
N PRO A 42 -6.09 -16.38 -8.05
CA PRO A 42 -5.18 -17.39 -8.58
C PRO A 42 -4.08 -16.80 -9.49
N LYS A 43 -4.38 -15.71 -10.21
CA LYS A 43 -3.39 -15.03 -11.06
C LYS A 43 -2.31 -14.38 -10.22
N VAL A 44 -2.70 -13.69 -9.14
CA VAL A 44 -1.75 -13.05 -8.21
C VAL A 44 -0.87 -14.11 -7.54
N THR A 45 -1.45 -15.22 -7.09
CA THR A 45 -0.66 -16.32 -6.50
C THR A 45 0.36 -16.90 -7.49
N ASN A 46 -0.05 -17.17 -8.74
CA ASN A 46 0.86 -17.68 -9.77
C ASN A 46 1.97 -16.67 -10.11
N LEU A 47 1.65 -15.37 -10.14
CA LEU A 47 2.64 -14.31 -10.34
C LEU A 47 3.66 -14.30 -9.19
N ILE A 48 3.19 -14.30 -7.94
CA ILE A 48 4.07 -14.35 -6.76
C ILE A 48 4.98 -15.58 -6.81
N ALA A 49 4.43 -16.77 -7.13
CA ALA A 49 5.21 -17.99 -7.26
C ALA A 49 6.24 -17.90 -8.39
N SER A 50 5.88 -17.30 -9.54
CA SER A 50 6.79 -17.11 -10.67
C SER A 50 7.93 -16.13 -10.35
N VAL A 51 7.67 -15.16 -9.48
CA VAL A 51 8.61 -14.11 -9.10
C VAL A 51 9.55 -14.58 -7.99
N THR A 52 9.06 -15.44 -7.08
CA THR A 52 9.83 -15.90 -5.91
C THR A 52 10.56 -17.23 -6.13
N ARG A 53 10.19 -18.03 -7.13
CA ARG A 53 10.92 -19.26 -7.49
C ARG A 53 12.28 -18.94 -8.10
N SER A 54 13.30 -19.74 -7.76
CA SER A 54 14.60 -19.67 -8.46
C SER A 54 14.46 -20.18 -9.89
N ARG A 55 15.08 -19.45 -10.83
CA ARG A 55 15.10 -19.79 -12.26
C ARG A 55 16.26 -20.71 -12.59
N PRO A 56 16.13 -21.57 -13.63
CA PRO A 56 17.25 -22.39 -14.09
C PRO A 56 18.43 -21.49 -14.51
N GLY A 57 19.64 -21.77 -14.01
CA GLY A 57 20.84 -21.00 -14.32
C GLY A 57 21.26 -19.98 -13.26
N GLN A 58 20.40 -19.64 -12.31
CA GLN A 58 20.77 -18.74 -11.21
C GLN A 58 21.78 -19.40 -10.26
N PRO A 59 22.71 -18.62 -9.71
CA PRO A 59 23.67 -19.12 -8.74
C PRO A 59 22.97 -19.54 -7.45
N THR A 60 23.25 -20.77 -7.01
CA THR A 60 22.76 -21.32 -5.73
C THR A 60 23.82 -21.30 -4.64
N LYS A 61 25.09 -21.21 -5.03
CA LYS A 61 26.23 -21.12 -4.11
C LYS A 61 26.49 -19.66 -3.75
N ARG A 62 26.72 -19.41 -2.46
CA ARG A 62 27.10 -18.09 -1.94
C ARG A 62 28.51 -17.74 -2.38
N ASN A 63 28.67 -16.50 -2.84
CA ASN A 63 29.94 -15.87 -3.16
C ASN A 63 29.95 -14.48 -2.52
N ALA A 64 31.09 -14.05 -1.97
CA ALA A 64 31.24 -12.73 -1.36
C ALA A 64 30.89 -11.60 -2.33
N GLN A 65 31.22 -11.74 -3.62
CA GLN A 65 30.89 -10.74 -4.64
C GLN A 65 29.38 -10.57 -4.84
N ILE A 66 28.64 -11.69 -4.87
CA ILE A 66 27.18 -11.68 -5.03
C ILE A 66 26.51 -11.09 -3.79
N GLU A 67 27.05 -11.37 -2.61
CA GLU A 67 26.57 -10.83 -1.35
C GLU A 67 26.78 -9.31 -1.27
N GLU A 68 27.97 -8.82 -1.63
CA GLU A 68 28.26 -7.39 -1.68
C GLU A 68 27.35 -6.69 -2.69
N GLU A 69 27.19 -7.24 -3.89
CA GLU A 69 26.28 -6.69 -4.91
C GLU A 69 24.83 -6.66 -4.42
N LEU A 70 24.37 -7.73 -3.75
CA LEU A 70 23.03 -7.81 -3.16
C LEU A 70 22.81 -6.68 -2.14
N LEU A 71 23.74 -6.51 -1.21
CA LEU A 71 23.65 -5.49 -0.17
C LEU A 71 23.69 -4.07 -0.77
N GLN A 72 24.58 -3.84 -1.73
CA GLN A 72 24.71 -2.56 -2.41
C GLN A 72 23.42 -2.16 -3.14
N ARG A 73 22.80 -3.10 -3.87
CA ARG A 73 21.55 -2.83 -4.61
C ARG A 73 20.35 -2.65 -3.70
N ILE A 74 20.29 -3.38 -2.59
CA ILE A 74 19.26 -3.14 -1.58
C ILE A 74 19.45 -1.73 -1.00
N ALA A 75 20.68 -1.36 -0.63
CA ALA A 75 20.98 -0.03 -0.09
C ALA A 75 20.68 1.12 -1.07
N SER A 76 20.81 0.89 -2.37
CA SER A 76 20.48 1.86 -3.42
C SER A 76 18.97 2.02 -3.67
N GLY A 77 18.11 1.33 -2.92
CA GLY A 77 16.66 1.46 -3.02
C GLY A 77 15.98 0.41 -3.92
N GLU A 78 16.72 -0.57 -4.46
CA GLU A 78 16.09 -1.67 -5.19
C GLU A 78 15.42 -2.67 -4.24
N THR A 79 14.26 -3.19 -4.65
CA THR A 79 13.58 -4.24 -3.89
C THR A 79 14.30 -5.57 -4.08
N MET A 80 14.33 -6.42 -3.04
CA MET A 80 14.84 -7.79 -3.12
C MET A 80 14.30 -8.56 -4.33
N VAL A 81 13.01 -8.37 -4.65
CA VAL A 81 12.38 -8.98 -5.82
C VAL A 81 13.03 -8.54 -7.12
N ALA A 82 13.27 -7.23 -7.28
CA ALA A 82 13.91 -6.68 -8.48
C ALA A 82 15.34 -7.20 -8.63
N VAL A 83 16.12 -7.23 -7.54
CA VAL A 83 17.47 -7.79 -7.54
C VAL A 83 17.47 -9.27 -7.94
N CYS A 84 16.52 -10.06 -7.42
CA CYS A 84 16.39 -11.48 -7.75
C CYS A 84 15.87 -11.75 -9.18
N GLN A 85 15.43 -10.72 -9.93
CA GLN A 85 15.01 -10.91 -11.32
C GLN A 85 16.18 -11.12 -12.27
N ASP A 86 17.38 -10.66 -11.90
CA ASP A 86 18.55 -10.75 -12.76
C ASP A 86 19.11 -12.19 -12.80
N ASP A 87 19.63 -12.58 -13.96
CA ASP A 87 20.03 -13.96 -14.23
C ASP A 87 21.29 -14.37 -13.44
N HIS A 88 22.18 -13.41 -13.15
CA HIS A 88 23.38 -13.64 -12.35
C HIS A 88 23.13 -13.51 -10.84
N MET A 89 21.94 -13.13 -10.42
CA MET A 89 21.57 -13.00 -9.01
C MET A 89 20.87 -14.27 -8.48
N PRO A 90 21.06 -14.62 -7.21
CA PRO A 90 20.40 -15.76 -6.60
C PRO A 90 18.89 -15.51 -6.51
N GLY A 91 18.10 -16.56 -6.67
CA GLY A 91 16.65 -16.48 -6.49
C GLY A 91 16.26 -16.18 -5.05
N TYR A 92 15.05 -15.64 -4.86
CA TYR A 92 14.55 -15.20 -3.55
C TYR A 92 14.59 -16.33 -2.48
N SER A 93 14.19 -17.56 -2.86
CA SER A 93 14.24 -18.73 -1.98
C SER A 93 15.66 -19.09 -1.53
N THR A 94 16.66 -18.86 -2.39
CA THR A 94 18.06 -19.15 -2.12
C THR A 94 18.62 -18.17 -1.09
N ILE A 95 18.34 -16.87 -1.25
CA ILE A 95 18.73 -15.84 -0.28
C ILE A 95 18.09 -16.14 1.08
N GLN A 96 16.80 -16.49 1.10
CA GLN A 96 16.12 -16.87 2.35
C GLN A 96 16.79 -18.07 3.03
N ALA A 97 17.25 -19.06 2.25
CA ALA A 97 17.98 -20.20 2.79
C ALA A 97 19.36 -19.78 3.37
N TRP A 98 20.06 -18.85 2.72
CA TRP A 98 21.32 -18.32 3.25
C TRP A 98 21.11 -17.55 4.56
N CYS A 99 20.10 -16.69 4.65
CA CYS A 99 19.78 -15.97 5.89
C CYS A 99 19.39 -16.90 7.05
N LYS A 100 18.78 -18.06 6.76
CA LYS A 100 18.49 -19.07 7.79
C LYS A 100 19.75 -19.78 8.29
N GLY A 101 20.74 -19.97 7.42
CA GLY A 101 22.01 -20.61 7.76
C GLY A 101 23.02 -19.67 8.42
N ASP A 102 22.91 -18.37 8.16
CA ASP A 102 23.82 -17.35 8.66
C ASP A 102 23.06 -16.08 9.10
N PRO A 103 22.84 -15.88 10.41
CA PRO A 103 22.20 -14.69 10.95
C PRO A 103 22.95 -13.38 10.65
N SER A 104 24.27 -13.42 10.47
CA SER A 104 25.05 -12.20 10.20
C SER A 104 24.71 -11.57 8.85
N LEU A 105 24.40 -12.41 7.85
CA LEU A 105 23.89 -11.94 6.56
C LEU A 105 22.52 -11.27 6.70
N LEU A 106 21.66 -11.79 7.57
CA LEU A 106 20.35 -11.19 7.82
C LEU A 106 20.50 -9.79 8.46
N GLU A 107 21.41 -9.64 9.40
CA GLU A 107 21.74 -8.35 10.02
C GLU A 107 22.28 -7.37 8.98
N ALA A 108 23.25 -7.79 8.14
CA ALA A 108 23.78 -6.95 7.07
C ALA A 108 22.68 -6.50 6.07
N ILE A 109 21.74 -7.38 5.74
CA ILE A 109 20.58 -7.02 4.90
C ILE A 109 19.68 -6.00 5.60
N ASN A 110 19.45 -6.13 6.91
CA ASN A 110 18.66 -5.16 7.67
C ASN A 110 19.35 -3.79 7.72
N ASP A 111 20.67 -3.75 7.88
CA ASP A 111 21.47 -2.52 7.81
C ASP A 111 21.37 -1.87 6.42
N ALA A 112 21.44 -2.67 5.35
CA ALA A 112 21.21 -2.19 3.99
C ALA A 112 19.80 -1.60 3.82
N TYR A 113 18.78 -2.18 4.47
CA TYR A 113 17.43 -1.64 4.48
C TYR A 113 17.30 -0.29 5.22
N GLU A 114 18.22 0.06 6.12
CA GLU A 114 18.27 1.41 6.68
C GLU A 114 18.66 2.47 5.65
N TRP A 115 19.60 2.15 4.76
CA TRP A 115 19.98 3.01 3.64
C TRP A 115 18.90 3.04 2.56
N HIS A 116 18.34 1.88 2.24
CA HIS A 116 17.19 1.75 1.34
C HIS A 116 16.05 2.70 1.74
N ALA A 117 15.75 2.79 3.04
CA ALA A 117 14.69 3.65 3.55
C ALA A 117 14.97 5.14 3.29
N ARG A 118 16.24 5.57 3.32
CA ARG A 118 16.64 6.95 2.99
C ARG A 118 16.47 7.23 1.51
N VAL A 119 16.94 6.31 0.65
CA VAL A 119 16.80 6.47 -0.80
C VAL A 119 15.34 6.50 -1.23
N LEU A 120 14.48 5.68 -0.63
CA LEU A 120 13.05 5.71 -0.91
C LEU A 120 12.38 7.03 -0.52
N ASP A 121 12.84 7.68 0.54
CA ASP A 121 12.36 9.02 0.95
C ASP A 121 12.69 10.04 -0.15
N ASP A 122 13.95 10.07 -0.59
CA ASP A 122 14.41 10.96 -1.67
C ASP A 122 13.67 10.68 -3.00
N ILE A 123 13.43 9.41 -3.34
CA ILE A 123 12.66 9.02 -4.53
C ILE A 123 11.21 9.50 -4.43
N VAL A 124 10.60 9.44 -3.24
CA VAL A 124 9.21 9.92 -3.07
C VAL A 124 9.14 11.43 -3.24
N ASP A 125 10.10 12.17 -2.71
CA ASP A 125 10.18 13.62 -2.89
C ASP A 125 10.38 14.00 -4.36
N ASP A 126 11.31 13.33 -5.06
CA ASP A 126 11.51 13.53 -6.51
C ASP A 126 10.26 13.19 -7.33
N MET A 127 9.61 12.06 -7.02
CA MET A 127 8.41 11.60 -7.71
C MET A 127 7.25 12.59 -7.56
N LEU A 128 7.04 13.15 -6.37
CA LEU A 128 5.98 14.13 -6.11
C LEU A 128 6.31 15.52 -6.68
N ALA A 129 7.60 15.85 -6.81
CA ALA A 129 8.05 17.06 -7.48
C ALA A 129 7.93 16.99 -9.02
N GLY A 130 7.61 15.81 -9.58
CA GLY A 130 7.58 15.60 -11.03
C GLY A 130 8.96 15.43 -11.65
N GLY A 131 9.93 14.97 -10.87
CA GLY A 131 11.30 14.69 -11.31
C GLY A 131 11.43 13.41 -12.15
N PRO A 132 12.66 12.96 -12.43
CA PRO A 132 12.91 11.82 -13.32
C PRO A 132 12.28 10.49 -12.88
N THR A 133 11.96 10.33 -11.60
CA THR A 133 11.31 9.11 -11.08
C THR A 133 9.78 9.13 -11.18
N SER A 134 9.19 10.26 -11.58
CA SER A 134 7.76 10.42 -11.80
C SER A 134 7.31 9.67 -13.05
N THR A 135 6.10 9.09 -13.00
CA THR A 135 5.47 8.49 -14.18
C THR A 135 4.81 9.56 -15.07
N GLY A 136 4.71 10.80 -14.60
CA GLY A 136 3.90 11.88 -15.20
C GLY A 136 2.41 11.82 -14.84
N ASP A 137 1.94 10.67 -14.35
CA ASP A 137 0.57 10.45 -13.88
C ASP A 137 0.46 10.71 -12.38
N PHE A 138 -0.05 11.90 -12.00
CA PHE A 138 -0.16 12.30 -10.58
C PHE A 138 -0.86 11.26 -9.70
N ARG A 139 -1.96 10.63 -10.17
CA ARG A 139 -2.71 9.65 -9.36
C ARG A 139 -1.89 8.39 -9.06
N ARG A 140 -1.06 7.97 -10.02
CA ARG A 140 -0.20 6.79 -9.86
C ARG A 140 0.94 7.11 -8.90
N ASP A 141 1.54 8.28 -9.07
CA ASP A 141 2.65 8.74 -8.26
C ASP A 141 2.20 9.01 -6.81
N GLU A 142 1.04 9.62 -6.61
CA GLU A 142 0.42 9.79 -5.29
C GLU A 142 0.16 8.44 -4.60
N ALA A 143 -0.43 7.48 -5.31
CA ALA A 143 -0.69 6.15 -4.77
C ALA A 143 0.62 5.41 -4.42
N ARG A 144 1.65 5.53 -5.26
CA ARG A 144 2.96 4.92 -5.04
C ARG A 144 3.67 5.57 -3.85
N ALA A 145 3.68 6.89 -3.77
CA ALA A 145 4.22 7.65 -2.65
C ALA A 145 3.51 7.31 -1.33
N GLY A 146 2.18 7.17 -1.35
CA GLY A 146 1.39 6.73 -0.19
C GLY A 146 1.81 5.35 0.31
N HIS A 147 1.95 4.38 -0.59
CA HIS A 147 2.42 3.04 -0.23
C HIS A 147 3.86 3.02 0.30
N ILE A 148 4.78 3.78 -0.33
CA ILE A 148 6.17 3.87 0.12
C ILE A 148 6.23 4.50 1.52
N ARG A 149 5.55 5.62 1.77
CA ARG A 149 5.51 6.25 3.10
C ARG A 149 4.96 5.33 4.19
N TRP A 150 3.86 4.62 3.91
CA TRP A 150 3.35 3.62 4.84
C TRP A 150 4.39 2.52 5.14
N ARG A 151 5.09 2.04 4.10
CA ARG A 151 6.16 1.04 4.26
C ARG A 151 7.34 1.58 5.07
N LEU A 152 7.78 2.81 4.83
CA LEU A 152 8.87 3.46 5.56
C LEU A 152 8.58 3.54 7.06
N GLY A 153 7.34 3.90 7.45
CA GLY A 153 6.92 3.93 8.85
C GLY A 153 6.89 2.56 9.54
N LYS A 154 6.86 1.46 8.76
CA LYS A 154 7.00 0.08 9.28
C LYS A 154 8.45 -0.38 9.34
N LEU A 155 9.25 -0.01 8.35
CA LEU A 155 10.62 -0.50 8.20
C LEU A 155 11.60 0.17 9.17
N ASN A 156 11.47 1.49 9.39
CA ASN A 156 12.45 2.24 10.18
C ASN A 156 11.77 3.11 11.25
N LYS A 157 12.31 3.09 12.47
CA LYS A 157 11.85 3.89 13.61
C LYS A 157 11.89 5.40 13.32
N ARG A 158 12.78 5.87 12.45
CA ARG A 158 12.91 7.29 12.07
C ARG A 158 11.67 7.83 11.36
N PHE A 159 11.11 7.06 10.42
CA PHE A 159 9.97 7.47 9.58
C PHE A 159 8.63 7.12 10.20
N ARG A 160 8.61 6.62 11.44
CA ARG A 160 7.38 6.33 12.17
C ARG A 160 6.75 7.63 12.67
N ASP A 161 5.45 7.77 12.46
CA ASP A 161 4.65 8.86 13.02
C ASP A 161 4.76 8.88 14.56
N LYS A 162 5.05 10.05 15.10
CA LYS A 162 5.12 10.29 16.55
C LYS A 162 3.88 11.07 16.95
N THR A 163 3.07 10.50 17.84
CA THR A 163 1.88 11.16 18.38
C THR A 163 2.06 11.36 19.88
N GLN A 164 1.98 12.61 20.33
CA GLN A 164 1.91 12.94 21.75
C GLN A 164 0.43 13.05 22.13
N VAL A 165 -0.04 12.15 22.98
CA VAL A 165 -1.42 12.16 23.48
C VAL A 165 -1.40 12.73 24.88
N GLU A 166 -1.93 13.95 25.03
CA GLU A 166 -2.22 14.51 26.35
C GLU A 166 -3.51 13.89 26.86
N GLN A 167 -3.40 13.05 27.89
CA GLN A 167 -4.55 12.47 28.56
C GLN A 167 -5.02 13.43 29.65
N THR A 168 -6.00 14.26 29.36
CA THR A 168 -6.73 14.99 30.41
C THR A 168 -7.58 13.99 31.18
N LEU A 169 -7.04 13.50 32.29
CA LEU A 169 -7.81 12.69 33.23
C LEU A 169 -8.88 13.58 33.84
N ARG A 170 -10.10 13.45 33.33
CA ARG A 170 -11.28 13.96 34.04
C ARG A 170 -11.45 13.05 35.24
N VAL A 171 -10.98 13.49 36.39
CA VAL A 171 -11.33 12.86 37.67
C VAL A 171 -12.84 13.03 37.79
N GLN A 172 -13.59 12.03 37.34
CA GLN A 172 -14.95 11.87 37.80
C GLN A 172 -14.79 11.55 39.28
N THR A 173 -15.11 12.51 40.13
CA THR A 173 -15.42 12.20 41.51
C THR A 173 -16.46 11.09 41.45
N PRO A 174 -16.16 9.87 41.94
CA PRO A 174 -17.16 8.82 41.92
C PRO A 174 -18.37 9.36 42.69
N VAL A 175 -19.53 9.38 42.05
CA VAL A 175 -20.78 9.62 42.75
C VAL A 175 -20.99 8.39 43.62
N MET A 176 -20.46 8.46 44.84
CA MET A 176 -20.66 7.43 45.83
C MET A 176 -22.16 7.39 46.13
N PRO A 177 -22.84 6.26 45.92
CA PRO A 177 -24.27 6.16 46.21
C PRO A 177 -24.52 6.37 47.70
N ASP A 178 -25.70 6.87 48.09
CA ASP A 178 -25.99 7.28 49.48
C ASP A 178 -25.72 6.18 50.54
N TRP A 179 -25.82 4.91 50.16
CA TRP A 179 -25.50 3.77 51.02
C TRP A 179 -23.99 3.58 51.29
N PHE A 180 -23.11 4.19 50.49
CA PHE A 180 -21.67 4.19 50.74
C PHE A 180 -21.30 5.00 51.99
N PHE A 181 -22.11 6.00 52.35
CA PHE A 181 -21.92 6.83 53.54
C PHE A 181 -22.80 6.40 54.72
N SER A 182 -23.66 5.38 54.57
CA SER A 182 -24.65 5.04 55.60
C SER A 182 -24.07 4.37 56.86
N ASN A 183 -22.77 4.04 56.87
CA ASN A 183 -22.10 3.41 58.02
C ASN A 183 -21.20 4.38 58.81
N VAL A 184 -21.35 5.69 58.63
CA VAL A 184 -20.68 6.69 59.48
C VAL A 184 -21.71 7.35 60.38
N VAL A 185 -21.97 6.70 61.51
CA VAL A 185 -22.55 7.35 62.69
C VAL A 185 -21.46 7.28 63.76
N ASP A 186 -21.02 8.44 64.25
CA ASP A 186 -20.05 8.61 65.34
C ASP A 186 -18.59 8.17 65.09
N GLY A 187 -18.11 8.26 63.85
CA GLY A 187 -16.66 8.31 63.58
C GLY A 187 -15.88 7.00 63.70
N GLN A 188 -16.53 5.83 63.68
CA GLN A 188 -15.85 4.54 63.51
C GLN A 188 -16.49 3.70 62.39
N LEU A 189 -15.65 3.14 61.52
CA LEU A 189 -16.02 2.16 60.50
C LEU A 189 -16.46 0.86 61.18
N THR A 190 -17.73 0.49 61.04
CA THR A 190 -18.19 -0.85 61.40
C THR A 190 -17.93 -1.79 60.22
N ASP A 191 -17.17 -2.86 60.49
CA ASP A 191 -16.82 -3.89 59.50
C ASP A 191 -18.09 -4.65 59.11
N GLY A 192 -18.62 -4.33 57.92
CA GLY A 192 -19.82 -4.93 57.37
C GLY A 192 -19.53 -6.33 56.90
N SER A 193 -19.68 -7.31 57.78
CA SER A 193 -19.74 -8.73 57.44
C SER A 193 -20.75 -8.98 56.31
N ASP A 194 -20.27 -9.65 55.25
CA ASP A 194 -21.01 -10.17 54.10
C ASP A 194 -22.47 -10.56 54.38
N PRO A 195 -23.44 -10.04 53.61
CA PRO A 195 -24.64 -10.79 53.29
C PRO A 195 -24.37 -11.64 52.05
N THR A 196 -24.35 -12.94 52.29
CA THR A 196 -24.24 -14.04 51.33
C THR A 196 -25.30 -13.94 50.22
N ILE A 197 -24.89 -14.42 49.03
CA ILE A 197 -25.64 -14.70 47.77
C ILE A 197 -25.53 -13.62 46.69
#